data_AF-A0AAW4U142-F1
#
_entry.id   AF-A0AAW4U142-F1
#
_cell.length_a   1.000
_cell.length_b   1.000
_cell.length_c   1.000
_cell.angle_alpha   90.00
_cell.angle_beta   90.00
_cell.angle_gamma   90.00
#
_symmetry.space_group_name_H-M   'P 1'
#
loop_
_entity.id
_entity.type
_entity.pdbx_description
1 polymer ?
#
loop_
_entity_poly.entity_id
_entity_poly.type
_entity_poly.pdbx_seq_one_letter_code
_entity_poly.pdbx_strand_id
1 'polypeptide(L)'
;RLYDCRRALLTSDEYLGARGRARLMALFAIQANRDLMLAHDAYQRVIHAYRCDDRRRGERMMRELIDDLTGPGRYKGCRELASLGRVLKRRMRDILALFRHPRSSNGPTEAINGRLETLRG
;
A
#
# COMPACT_ATOMS: atom_id res chain seq x y z
N ARG A 1 7.24 -5.76 -20.16
CA ARG A 1 8.22 -6.23 -19.15
C ARG A 1 7.95 -5.51 -17.83
N LEU A 2 8.26 -6.11 -16.67
CA LEU A 2 7.96 -5.52 -15.34
C LEU A 2 8.49 -4.08 -15.18
N TYR A 3 9.64 -3.79 -15.79
CA TYR A 3 10.26 -2.47 -15.76
C TYR A 3 9.39 -1.36 -16.42
N ASP A 4 8.64 -1.70 -17.47
CA ASP A 4 7.80 -0.76 -18.21
C ASP A 4 6.59 -0.29 -17.39
N CYS A 5 6.19 -1.07 -16.38
CA CYS A 5 5.04 -0.80 -15.51
C CYS A 5 5.44 -0.17 -14.17
N ARG A 6 6.74 0.07 -13.92
CA ARG A 6 7.24 0.55 -12.63
C ARG A 6 6.56 1.83 -12.14
N ARG A 7 6.38 2.82 -13.04
CA ARG A 7 5.69 4.08 -12.70
C ARG A 7 4.24 3.82 -12.31
N ALA A 8 3.54 2.94 -13.04
CA ALA A 8 2.15 2.59 -12.74
C ALA A 8 2.03 1.86 -11.39
N LEU A 9 2.94 0.91 -11.10
CA LEU A 9 2.97 0.15 -9.84
C LEU A 9 3.18 1.01 -8.59
N LEU A 10 3.79 2.19 -8.74
CA LEU A 10 4.06 3.12 -7.63
C LEU A 10 3.11 4.33 -7.63
N THR A 11 2.16 4.36 -8.56
CA THR A 11 1.15 5.43 -8.62
C THR A 11 -0.04 5.03 -7.79
N SER A 12 -0.52 5.94 -6.94
CA SER A 12 -1.75 5.68 -6.20
C SER A 12 -2.91 5.53 -7.17
N ASP A 13 -3.83 4.60 -6.91
CA ASP A 13 -4.94 4.29 -7.83
C ASP A 13 -5.78 5.52 -8.21
N GLU A 14 -5.85 6.50 -7.30
CA GLU A 14 -6.52 7.81 -7.49
C GLU A 14 -5.90 8.65 -8.61
N TYR A 15 -4.59 8.53 -8.84
CA TYR A 15 -3.84 9.28 -9.85
C TYR A 15 -3.53 8.46 -11.12
N LEU A 16 -3.94 7.19 -11.15
CA LEU A 16 -3.66 6.31 -12.27
C LEU A 16 -4.69 6.51 -13.39
N GLY A 17 -4.26 7.15 -14.49
CA GLY A 17 -5.09 7.29 -15.69
C GLY A 17 -5.47 5.95 -16.33
N ALA A 18 -6.50 5.96 -17.19
CA ALA A 18 -7.09 4.74 -17.79
C ALA A 18 -6.05 3.81 -18.46
N ARG A 19 -5.09 4.37 -19.20
CA ARG A 19 -4.01 3.59 -19.84
C ARG A 19 -3.10 2.91 -18.82
N GLY A 20 -2.83 3.56 -17.69
CA GLY A 20 -2.03 2.99 -16.59
C GLY A 20 -2.76 1.83 -15.92
N ARG A 21 -4.06 1.98 -15.65
CA ARG A 21 -4.93 0.93 -15.10
C ARG A 21 -4.96 -0.30 -16.01
N ALA A 22 -5.17 -0.11 -17.31
CA ALA A 22 -5.19 -1.20 -18.28
C ALA A 22 -3.86 -1.97 -18.32
N ARG A 23 -2.72 -1.28 -18.22
CA ARG A 23 -1.39 -1.91 -18.15
C ARG A 23 -1.21 -2.72 -16.87
N LEU A 24 -1.64 -2.21 -15.72
CA LEU A 24 -1.58 -2.97 -14.46
C LEU A 24 -2.50 -4.20 -14.50
N MET A 25 -3.71 -4.07 -15.03
CA MET A 25 -4.62 -5.20 -15.19
C MET A 25 -4.02 -6.29 -16.08
N ALA A 26 -3.44 -5.92 -17.23
CA ALA A 26 -2.75 -6.86 -18.10
C ALA A 26 -1.55 -7.52 -17.40
N LEU A 27 -0.80 -6.77 -16.59
CA LEU A 27 0.33 -7.30 -15.83
C LEU A 27 -0.13 -8.29 -14.75
N PHE A 28 -1.20 -7.97 -14.03
CA PHE A 28 -1.75 -8.79 -12.94
C PHE A 28 -2.52 -10.01 -13.42
N ALA A 29 -2.99 -10.03 -14.68
CA ALA A 29 -3.60 -11.21 -15.30
C ALA A 29 -2.60 -12.36 -15.51
N ILE A 30 -1.29 -12.09 -15.44
CA ILE A 30 -0.24 -13.12 -15.55
C ILE A 30 -0.09 -13.81 -14.20
N GLN A 31 -0.35 -15.13 -14.14
CA GLN A 31 -0.30 -15.92 -12.91
C GLN A 31 1.05 -15.84 -12.17
N ALA A 32 2.16 -15.75 -12.91
CA ALA A 32 3.50 -15.58 -12.34
C ALA A 32 3.69 -14.23 -11.60
N ASN A 33 2.83 -13.24 -11.85
CA ASN A 33 2.85 -11.93 -11.20
C ASN A 33 1.86 -11.84 -10.03
N ARG A 34 1.30 -12.96 -9.55
CA ARG A 34 0.32 -12.95 -8.46
C ARG A 34 0.85 -12.27 -7.19
N ASP A 35 2.08 -12.58 -6.79
CA ASP A 35 2.67 -11.99 -5.58
C ASP A 35 2.94 -10.50 -5.75
N LEU A 36 3.28 -10.06 -6.97
CA LEU A 36 3.40 -8.63 -7.29
C LEU A 36 2.06 -7.90 -7.20
N MET A 37 0.98 -8.49 -7.73
CA MET A 37 -0.38 -7.94 -7.59
C MET A 37 -0.76 -7.79 -6.13
N LEU A 38 -0.50 -8.82 -5.30
CA LEU A 38 -0.79 -8.79 -3.86
C LEU A 38 0.05 -7.72 -3.15
N ALA A 39 1.32 -7.56 -3.51
CA ALA A 39 2.18 -6.53 -2.94
C ALA A 39 1.73 -5.12 -3.34
N HIS A 40 1.33 -4.92 -4.60
CA HIS A 40 0.76 -3.67 -5.08
C HIS A 40 -0.51 -3.32 -4.31
N ASP A 41 -1.41 -4.29 -4.14
CA ASP A 41 -2.65 -4.09 -3.40
C ASP A 41 -2.39 -3.70 -1.92
N ALA A 42 -1.49 -4.41 -1.23
CA ALA A 42 -1.10 -4.06 0.14
C ALA A 42 -0.53 -2.64 0.21
N TYR A 43 0.30 -2.25 -0.77
CA TYR A 43 0.85 -0.90 -0.89
C TYR A 43 -0.23 0.18 -1.06
N GLN A 44 -1.21 -0.04 -1.95
CA GLN A 44 -2.32 0.89 -2.13
C GLN A 44 -3.15 1.04 -0.85
N ARG A 45 -3.43 -0.07 -0.15
CA ARG A 45 -4.17 -0.03 1.14
C ARG A 45 -3.42 0.77 2.22
N VAL A 46 -2.09 0.69 2.27
CA VAL A 46 -1.27 1.56 3.13
C VAL A 46 -1.46 3.02 2.77
N ILE A 47 -1.38 3.38 1.47
CA ILE A 47 -1.57 4.75 1.00
C ILE A 47 -2.96 5.28 1.39
N HIS A 48 -4.01 4.53 1.10
CA HIS A 48 -5.39 4.94 1.39
C HIS A 48 -5.63 5.11 2.89
N ALA A 49 -5.07 4.25 3.74
CA ALA A 49 -5.16 4.41 5.18
C ALA A 49 -4.55 5.75 5.63
N TYR A 50 -3.31 6.05 5.21
CA TYR A 50 -2.60 7.28 5.61
C TYR A 50 -3.17 8.56 5.02
N ARG A 51 -3.75 8.52 3.81
CA ARG A 51 -4.40 9.67 3.17
C ARG A 51 -5.84 9.90 3.63
N CYS A 52 -6.39 9.04 4.49
CA CYS A 52 -7.76 9.17 4.95
C CYS A 52 -7.91 10.39 5.88
N ASP A 53 -8.74 11.36 5.47
CA ASP A 53 -9.03 12.55 6.26
C ASP A 53 -9.62 12.22 7.65
N ASP A 54 -10.50 11.20 7.69
CA ASP A 54 -10.97 10.63 8.95
C ASP A 54 -9.89 9.71 9.54
N ARG A 55 -9.17 10.22 10.53
CA ARG A 55 -8.12 9.51 11.27
C ARG A 55 -8.59 8.19 11.87
N ARG A 56 -9.82 8.12 12.40
CA ARG A 56 -10.35 6.87 12.97
C ARG A 56 -10.60 5.85 11.86
N ARG A 57 -11.05 6.31 10.69
CA ARG A 57 -11.22 5.46 9.51
C ARG A 57 -9.87 4.98 8.97
N GLY A 58 -8.87 5.85 8.86
CA GLY A 58 -7.50 5.48 8.49
C GLY A 58 -6.89 4.45 9.45
N GLU A 59 -7.07 4.62 10.76
CA GLU A 59 -6.63 3.64 11.77
C GLU A 59 -7.28 2.27 11.55
N ARG A 60 -8.61 2.23 11.30
CA ARG A 60 -9.33 0.98 11.02
C ARG A 60 -8.82 0.30 9.76
N MET A 61 -8.64 1.04 8.67
CA MET A 61 -8.09 0.52 7.41
C MET A 61 -6.71 -0.11 7.59
N MET A 62 -5.82 0.55 8.35
CA MET A 62 -4.48 0.03 8.65
C MET A 62 -4.55 -1.25 9.49
N ARG A 63 -5.43 -1.30 10.49
CA ARG A 63 -5.63 -2.49 11.32
C ARG A 63 -6.14 -3.68 10.50
N GLU A 64 -7.17 -3.46 9.68
CA GLU A 64 -7.74 -4.48 8.78
C GLU A 64 -6.69 -5.00 7.80
N LEU A 65 -5.85 -4.13 7.24
CA LEU A 65 -4.75 -4.56 6.38
C LEU A 65 -3.77 -5.49 7.10
N ILE A 66 -3.37 -5.14 8.32
CA ILE A 66 -2.41 -5.95 9.09
C ILE A 66 -3.04 -7.29 9.50
N ASP A 67 -4.34 -7.30 9.83
CA ASP A 67 -5.07 -8.53 10.12
C ASP A 67 -5.19 -9.41 8.87
N ASP A 68 -5.48 -8.85 7.70
CA ASP A 68 -5.49 -9.60 6.44
C ASP A 68 -4.12 -10.18 6.07
N LEU A 69 -3.03 -9.41 6.28
CA LEU A 69 -1.66 -9.84 6.01
C LEU A 69 -1.19 -10.99 6.92
N THR A 70 -1.84 -11.17 8.08
CA THR A 70 -1.49 -12.22 9.05
C THR A 70 -2.52 -13.34 9.14
N GLY A 71 -3.72 -13.12 8.60
CA GLY A 71 -4.83 -14.07 8.60
C GLY A 71 -4.80 -15.08 7.43
N PRO A 72 -5.74 -16.03 7.41
CA PRO A 72 -5.84 -17.07 6.38
C PRO A 72 -6.36 -16.57 5.01
N GLY A 73 -6.42 -15.26 4.78
CA GLY A 73 -7.09 -14.62 3.66
C GLY A 73 -6.24 -14.47 2.39
N ARG A 74 -6.52 -13.40 1.64
CA ARG A 74 -6.00 -13.17 0.28
C ARG A 74 -4.47 -13.21 0.14
N TYR A 75 -3.73 -12.86 1.20
CA TYR A 75 -2.27 -12.82 1.18
C TYR A 75 -1.63 -14.14 1.59
N LYS A 76 -2.43 -15.15 1.97
CA LYS A 76 -1.94 -16.48 2.33
C LYS A 76 -1.17 -17.09 1.16
N GLY A 77 0.03 -17.57 1.45
CA GLY A 77 0.93 -18.18 0.48
C GLY A 77 1.96 -17.23 -0.14
N CYS A 78 1.83 -15.91 0.04
CA CYS A 78 2.87 -14.96 -0.37
C CYS A 78 3.89 -14.77 0.76
N ARG A 79 5.11 -15.28 0.59
CA ARG A 79 6.14 -15.37 1.64
C ARG A 79 6.62 -13.99 2.11
N GLU A 80 6.75 -13.06 1.17
CA GLU A 80 7.19 -11.68 1.38
C GLU A 80 6.16 -10.94 2.25
N LEU A 81 4.88 -11.04 1.88
CA LEU A 81 3.79 -10.41 2.62
C LEU A 81 3.54 -11.05 3.98
N ALA A 82 3.71 -12.37 4.11
CA ALA A 82 3.69 -13.03 5.42
C ALA A 82 4.79 -12.52 6.35
N SER A 83 5.96 -12.16 5.80
CA SER A 83 7.05 -11.59 6.58
C SER A 83 6.76 -10.14 6.97
N LEU A 84 6.27 -9.34 6.04
CA LEU A 84 5.82 -7.97 6.31
C LEU A 84 4.69 -7.93 7.36
N GLY A 85 3.66 -8.76 7.19
CA GLY A 85 2.52 -8.86 8.11
C GLY A 85 2.94 -9.15 9.54
N ARG A 86 3.89 -10.08 9.74
CA ARG A 86 4.45 -10.37 11.07
C ARG A 86 5.15 -9.15 11.68
N VAL A 87 5.92 -8.40 10.90
CA VAL A 87 6.58 -7.17 11.37
C VAL A 87 5.55 -6.11 11.76
N LEU A 88 4.59 -5.84 10.88
CA LEU A 88 3.54 -4.85 11.12
C LEU A 88 2.67 -5.21 12.33
N LYS A 89 2.33 -6.50 12.52
CA LYS A 89 1.57 -6.96 13.68
C LYS A 89 2.31 -6.73 14.99
N ARG A 90 3.63 -6.99 15.04
CA ARG A 90 4.46 -6.70 16.23
C ARG A 90 4.51 -5.21 16.55
N ARG A 91 4.53 -4.36 15.52
CA ARG A 91 4.59 -2.90 15.64
C ARG A 91 3.21 -2.22 15.59
N MET A 92 2.13 -2.99 15.64
CA MET A 92 0.76 -2.50 15.44
C MET A 92 0.42 -1.32 16.37
N ARG A 93 0.77 -1.41 17.65
CA ARG A 93 0.48 -0.33 18.61
C ARG A 93 1.15 0.98 18.20
N ASP A 94 2.40 0.93 17.79
CA ASP A 94 3.16 2.10 17.35
C ASP A 94 2.61 2.67 16.03
N ILE A 95 2.31 1.79 15.08
CA ILE A 95 1.77 2.19 13.77
C ILE A 95 0.42 2.87 13.94
N LEU A 96 -0.49 2.30 14.75
CA LEU A 96 -1.82 2.87 14.95
C LEU A 96 -1.78 4.18 15.76
N ALA A 97 -0.75 4.40 16.58
CA ALA A 97 -0.57 5.67 17.28
C ALA A 97 -0.38 6.86 16.33
N LEU A 98 0.18 6.65 15.12
CA LEU A 98 0.35 7.70 14.10
C LEU A 98 -0.99 8.30 13.65
N PHE A 99 -2.08 7.54 13.75
CA PHE A 99 -3.42 8.04 13.43
C PHE A 99 -4.01 8.90 14.55
N ARG A 100 -3.51 8.78 15.79
CA ARG A 100 -4.10 9.41 16.98
C ARG A 100 -3.43 10.73 17.38
N HIS A 101 -2.21 11.00 16.90
CA HIS A 101 -1.47 12.19 17.29
C HIS A 101 -1.60 13.32 16.25
N PRO A 102 -2.11 14.51 16.63
CA PRO A 102 -2.35 15.62 15.70
C PRO A 102 -1.09 16.27 15.10
N ARG A 103 0.12 15.93 15.59
CA ARG A 103 1.39 16.56 15.20
C ARG A 103 2.43 15.64 14.56
N SER A 104 2.11 14.37 14.31
CA SER A 104 2.81 13.69 13.21
C SER A 104 2.03 14.04 11.95
N SER A 105 2.40 15.16 11.31
CA SER A 105 2.30 15.11 9.85
C SER A 105 3.02 13.83 9.46
N ASN A 106 2.55 13.13 8.44
CA ASN A 106 3.39 12.09 7.87
C ASN A 106 4.63 12.74 7.21
N GLY A 107 5.03 13.98 7.56
CA GLY A 107 6.02 14.85 6.94
C GLY A 107 7.26 14.16 6.42
N PRO A 108 7.85 13.14 7.07
CA PRO A 108 8.93 12.35 6.45
C PRO A 108 8.43 11.42 5.32
N THR A 109 7.33 10.69 5.53
CA THR A 109 6.69 9.78 4.56
C THR A 109 5.91 10.52 3.46
N GLU A 110 5.27 11.65 3.77
CA GLU A 110 4.67 12.63 2.86
C GLU A 110 5.73 13.48 2.16
N ALA A 111 6.92 13.72 2.73
CA ALA A 111 8.02 14.29 1.95
C ALA A 111 8.61 13.26 0.99
N ILE A 112 8.65 11.98 1.35
CA ILE A 112 9.07 10.91 0.44
C ILE A 112 8.03 10.70 -0.67
N ASN A 113 6.74 10.61 -0.33
CA ASN A 113 5.66 10.47 -1.31
C ASN A 113 5.41 11.77 -2.08
N GLY A 114 5.53 12.92 -1.44
CA GLY A 114 5.43 14.25 -2.07
C GLY A 114 6.59 14.51 -3.02
N ARG A 115 7.83 14.09 -2.70
CA ARG A 115 8.95 14.08 -3.66
C ARG A 115 8.71 13.10 -4.81
N LEU A 116 8.07 11.96 -4.58
CA LEU A 116 7.63 11.06 -5.66
C LEU A 116 6.54 11.70 -6.54
N GLU A 117 5.66 12.54 -5.99
CA GLU A 117 4.70 13.34 -6.77
C GLU A 117 5.41 14.47 -7.56
N THR A 118 6.42 15.14 -6.99
CA THR A 118 7.20 16.19 -7.70
C THR A 118 8.09 15.61 -8.81
N LEU A 119 8.53 14.35 -8.67
CA LEU A 119 9.28 13.61 -9.70
C LEU A 119 8.39 13.01 -10.81
N ARG A 120 7.07 13.32 -10.81
CA ARG A 120 6.14 12.92 -11.89
C ARG A 120 6.01 13.96 -13.02
N GLY A 121 6.77 15.06 -12.95
CA GLY A 121 7.10 15.89 -14.12
C GLY A 121 7.88 15.08 -15.15
#